data_AF-A0A1M6CMC9-F1
#
_entry.id   AF-A0A1M6CMC9-F1
#
_cell.length_a   1.000
_cell.length_b   1.000
_cell.length_c   1.000
_cell.angle_alpha   90.00
_cell.angle_beta   90.00
_cell.angle_gamma   90.00
#
_symmetry.space_group_name_H-M   'P 1'
#
loop_
_entity.id
_entity.type
_entity.pdbx_description
1 polymer ?
#
loop_
_entity_poly.entity_id
_entity_poly.type
_entity_poly.pdbx_seq_one_letter_code
_entity_poly.pdbx_strand_id
1 'polypeptide(L)'
;MPAPFRLLAAVPAMSLVLLSGVQAQTTQPETARRNQAVSPTAPSVANPNPDTPAPRAPDMQTYLGMLQKAEQDLRQEISRVEGSNQTTQRGATSPDTIHLMQTARNSWQIAERAPQGFAGSQAHTAAMQDMRHRFADIAHNRPAHTPAEALDSARGVLQSLQSLRQAAASQPS
;
A
#
# COMPACT_ATOMS: atom_id res chain seq x y z
N MET A 1 -18.09 19.97 -48.97
CA MET A 1 -19.26 20.65 -48.40
C MET A 1 -19.41 20.23 -46.95
N PRO A 2 -19.04 21.08 -45.97
CA PRO A 2 -19.36 20.87 -44.56
C PRO A 2 -20.56 21.74 -44.16
N ALA A 3 -21.48 21.18 -43.38
CA ALA A 3 -22.42 21.97 -42.59
C ALA A 3 -22.88 21.18 -41.35
N PRO A 4 -23.23 21.89 -40.25
CA PRO A 4 -23.03 21.44 -38.88
C PRO A 4 -24.35 21.21 -38.13
N PHE A 5 -24.30 20.46 -37.02
CA PHE A 5 -25.34 20.57 -35.99
C PHE A 5 -24.71 21.02 -34.67
N ARG A 6 -25.11 22.23 -34.27
CA ARG A 6 -25.03 22.81 -32.93
C ARG A 6 -26.41 22.64 -32.24
N LEU A 7 -26.46 23.03 -30.96
CA LEU A 7 -27.60 23.21 -30.05
C LEU A 7 -27.92 21.99 -29.16
N LEU A 8 -28.24 22.12 -27.87
CA LEU A 8 -28.17 23.22 -26.89
C LEU A 8 -28.38 22.57 -25.50
N ALA A 9 -28.05 23.33 -24.45
CA ALA A 9 -28.15 22.98 -23.03
C ALA A 9 -29.55 22.53 -22.54
N ALA A 10 -29.57 21.78 -21.42
CA ALA A 10 -30.66 21.81 -20.45
C ALA A 10 -30.19 21.35 -19.06
N VAL A 11 -30.06 22.32 -18.14
CA VAL A 11 -30.05 22.12 -16.70
C VAL A 11 -31.49 21.89 -16.23
N PRO A 12 -31.73 21.02 -15.23
CA PRO A 12 -32.80 21.27 -14.29
C PRO A 12 -32.26 21.38 -12.86
N ALA A 13 -32.74 22.43 -12.19
CA ALA A 13 -32.51 22.76 -10.80
C ALA A 13 -33.65 22.22 -9.92
N MET A 14 -33.32 22.03 -8.63
CA MET A 14 -34.17 22.10 -7.43
C MET A 14 -35.37 21.16 -7.23
N SER A 15 -35.37 20.51 -6.07
CA SER A 15 -36.44 20.75 -5.08
C SER A 15 -35.88 20.67 -3.66
N LEU A 16 -36.01 21.79 -2.93
CA LEU A 16 -35.91 21.90 -1.49
C LEU A 16 -37.02 21.07 -0.82
N VAL A 17 -36.70 20.44 0.31
CA VAL A 17 -37.68 20.20 1.37
C VAL A 17 -37.21 20.95 2.61
N LEU A 18 -37.82 22.10 2.84
CA LEU A 18 -37.87 22.78 4.13
C LEU A 18 -38.98 22.14 4.95
N LEU A 19 -38.66 21.65 6.15
CA LEU A 19 -39.65 21.49 7.21
C LEU A 19 -39.15 22.23 8.46
N SER A 20 -39.89 23.28 8.78
CA SER A 20 -39.67 24.23 9.86
C SER A 20 -40.15 23.70 11.22
N GLY A 21 -39.57 24.27 12.28
CA GLY A 21 -40.13 24.31 13.64
C GLY A 21 -39.57 23.21 14.56
N VAL A 22 -39.07 23.45 15.76
CA VAL A 22 -39.36 24.53 16.71
C VAL A 22 -38.16 24.73 17.65
N GLN A 23 -37.98 25.97 18.08
CA GLN A 23 -37.00 26.43 19.07
C GLN A 23 -37.23 25.82 20.47
N ALA A 24 -36.15 25.57 21.19
CA ALA A 24 -36.05 25.90 22.62
C ALA A 24 -34.57 25.97 23.02
N GLN A 25 -33.98 27.16 22.91
CA GLN A 25 -32.96 27.57 23.89
C GLN A 25 -33.73 28.04 25.12
N THR A 26 -33.27 27.67 26.31
CA THR A 26 -32.74 28.57 27.35
C THR A 26 -32.84 27.88 28.71
N THR A 27 -31.82 28.14 29.54
CA THR A 27 -31.78 28.07 31.01
C THR A 27 -31.58 26.71 31.69
N GLN A 28 -30.32 26.46 32.05
CA GLN A 28 -29.95 25.82 33.32
C GLN A 28 -30.65 26.56 34.49
N PRO A 29 -30.99 25.83 35.57
CA PRO A 29 -30.13 25.97 36.76
C PRO A 29 -29.76 24.63 37.43
N GLU A 30 -28.48 24.55 37.78
CA GLU A 30 -27.86 23.98 38.98
C GLU A 30 -28.78 23.24 39.99
N THR A 31 -28.55 21.94 40.21
CA THR A 31 -28.04 21.32 41.47
C THR A 31 -28.32 19.81 41.56
N ALA A 32 -27.30 19.09 42.02
CA ALA A 32 -27.37 17.81 42.75
C ALA A 32 -27.74 16.49 42.02
N ARG A 33 -26.66 15.71 41.77
CA ARG A 33 -26.48 14.30 42.17
C ARG A 33 -27.50 13.25 41.69
N ARG A 34 -26.97 12.27 40.93
CA ARG A 34 -26.86 10.83 41.28
C ARG A 34 -27.28 9.91 40.12
N ASN A 35 -26.25 9.32 39.51
CA ASN A 35 -26.19 7.96 38.98
C ASN A 35 -26.94 7.60 37.68
N GLN A 36 -26.12 7.10 36.74
CA GLN A 36 -26.42 6.06 35.76
C GLN A 36 -27.17 6.47 34.49
N ALA A 37 -26.45 7.14 33.58
CA ALA A 37 -26.70 7.02 32.15
C ALA A 37 -25.88 5.84 31.61
N VAL A 38 -26.56 4.73 31.31
CA VAL A 38 -26.00 3.60 30.57
C VAL A 38 -25.94 4.03 29.11
N SER A 39 -24.77 4.44 28.63
CA SER A 39 -24.51 4.54 27.21
C SER A 39 -24.20 3.13 26.68
N PRO A 40 -24.77 2.70 25.53
CA PRO A 40 -24.40 1.43 24.92
C PRO A 40 -22.92 1.50 24.50
N THR A 41 -22.10 0.72 25.20
CA THR A 41 -20.68 0.55 24.91
C THR A 41 -20.53 -0.12 23.55
N ALA A 42 -20.08 0.64 22.55
CA ALA A 42 -19.42 0.08 21.39
C ALA A 42 -18.29 -0.86 21.87
N PRO A 43 -18.05 -2.03 21.26
CA PRO A 43 -16.97 -2.92 21.69
C PRO A 43 -15.64 -2.17 21.61
N SER A 44 -15.14 -1.74 22.75
CA SER A 44 -13.78 -1.26 22.94
C SER A 44 -12.85 -2.45 22.74
N VAL A 45 -12.29 -2.58 21.54
CA VAL A 45 -11.07 -3.37 21.35
C VAL A 45 -9.92 -2.50 21.85
N ALA A 46 -9.78 -2.42 23.16
CA ALA A 46 -8.61 -1.88 23.81
C ALA A 46 -8.38 -2.69 25.09
N ASN A 47 -7.69 -3.83 24.94
CA ASN A 47 -6.78 -4.23 25.99
C ASN A 47 -5.39 -4.49 25.36
N PRO A 48 -4.43 -3.58 25.57
CA PRO A 48 -3.07 -3.69 25.07
C PRO A 48 -2.33 -4.76 25.89
N ASN A 49 -1.60 -5.65 25.23
CA ASN A 49 -0.57 -6.42 25.93
C ASN A 49 0.66 -5.50 26.04
N PRO A 50 1.04 -4.99 27.23
CA PRO A 50 2.17 -4.07 27.38
C PRO A 50 3.53 -4.73 27.15
N ASP A 51 3.57 -6.07 27.08
CA ASP A 51 4.78 -6.88 27.01
C ASP A 51 5.05 -7.52 25.64
N THR A 52 4.31 -7.12 24.61
CA THR A 52 4.74 -7.45 23.24
C THR A 52 5.58 -6.27 22.76
N PRO A 53 6.93 -6.29 22.87
CA PRO A 53 7.74 -5.26 22.28
C PRO A 53 7.33 -5.15 20.81
N ALA A 54 6.80 -3.99 20.42
CA ALA A 54 6.55 -3.70 19.02
C ALA A 54 7.86 -4.03 18.27
N PRO A 55 7.81 -4.81 17.17
CA PRO A 55 9.02 -5.20 16.47
C PRO A 55 9.81 -3.94 16.15
N ARG A 56 10.96 -3.80 16.79
CA ARG A 56 11.78 -2.59 16.71
C ARG A 56 12.24 -2.46 15.26
N ALA A 57 12.13 -1.25 14.71
CA ALA A 57 12.71 -0.98 13.40
C ALA A 57 14.21 -1.34 13.44
N PRO A 58 14.75 -1.99 12.40
CA PRO A 58 16.16 -2.31 12.31
C PRO A 58 16.99 -1.02 12.36
N ASP A 59 18.25 -1.10 12.83
CA ASP A 59 19.21 -0.03 12.59
C ASP A 59 19.56 0.05 11.08
N MET A 60 20.22 1.14 10.68
CA MET A 60 20.53 1.39 9.26
C MET A 60 21.46 0.31 8.66
N GLN A 61 22.43 -0.19 9.42
CA GLN A 61 23.38 -1.19 8.91
C GLN A 61 22.69 -2.54 8.72
N THR A 62 21.86 -2.96 9.68
CA THR A 62 21.01 -4.14 9.58
C THR A 62 20.04 -4.01 8.39
N TYR A 63 19.44 -2.83 8.23
CA TYR A 63 18.53 -2.54 7.11
C TYR A 63 19.22 -2.67 5.74
N LEU A 64 20.43 -2.12 5.58
CA LEU A 64 21.23 -2.25 4.36
C LEU A 64 21.57 -3.71 4.05
N GLY A 65 21.91 -4.50 5.06
CA GLY A 65 22.13 -5.95 4.90
C GLY A 65 20.88 -6.68 4.43
N MET A 66 19.71 -6.34 5.00
CA MET A 66 18.43 -6.91 4.55
C MET A 66 18.09 -6.51 3.11
N LEU A 67 18.29 -5.24 2.73
CA LEU A 67 18.07 -4.78 1.35
C LEU A 67 19.00 -5.47 0.36
N GLN A 68 20.29 -5.63 0.71
CA GLN A 68 21.24 -6.34 -0.14
C GLN A 68 20.84 -7.80 -0.34
N LYS A 69 20.41 -8.48 0.72
CA LYS A 69 19.90 -9.86 0.62
C LYS A 69 18.65 -9.93 -0.27
N ALA A 70 17.69 -9.02 -0.07
CA ALA A 70 16.48 -8.94 -0.88
C ALA A 70 16.79 -8.74 -2.37
N GLU A 71 17.73 -7.84 -2.70
CA GLU A 71 18.20 -7.65 -4.06
C GLU A 71 18.84 -8.91 -4.66
N GLN A 72 19.63 -9.66 -3.88
CA GLN A 72 20.27 -10.89 -4.33
C GLN A 72 19.25 -12.00 -4.58
N ASP A 73 18.36 -12.24 -3.62
CA ASP A 73 17.30 -13.25 -3.72
C ASP A 73 16.40 -12.97 -4.93
N LEU A 74 16.00 -11.70 -5.13
CA LEU A 74 15.15 -11.32 -6.26
C LEU A 74 15.87 -11.44 -7.60
N ARG A 75 17.15 -11.07 -7.70
CA ARG A 75 17.95 -11.30 -8.92
C ARG A 75 18.05 -12.77 -9.27
N GLN A 76 18.33 -13.61 -8.27
CA GLN A 76 18.44 -15.05 -8.47
C GLN A 76 17.13 -15.64 -9.01
N GLU A 77 16.00 -15.24 -8.43
CA GLU A 77 14.69 -15.73 -8.87
C GLU A 77 14.32 -15.22 -10.26
N ILE A 78 14.63 -13.95 -10.60
CA ILE A 78 14.48 -13.43 -11.97
C ILE A 78 15.27 -14.28 -12.96
N SER A 79 16.56 -14.53 -12.70
CA SER A 79 17.40 -15.33 -13.60
C SER A 79 16.92 -16.79 -13.71
N ARG A 80 16.40 -17.36 -12.63
CA ARG A 80 15.78 -18.69 -12.64
C ARG A 80 14.57 -18.72 -13.58
N VAL A 81 13.65 -17.76 -13.43
CA VAL A 81 12.43 -17.70 -14.25
C VAL A 81 12.74 -17.41 -15.73
N GLU A 82 13.72 -16.55 -16.00
CA GLU A 82 14.22 -16.26 -17.35
C GLU A 82 14.86 -17.49 -18.02
N GLY A 83 15.57 -18.33 -17.24
CA GLY A 83 16.20 -19.56 -17.73
C GLY A 83 15.26 -20.76 -17.85
N SER A 84 14.06 -20.70 -17.25
CA SER A 84 13.10 -21.80 -17.31
C SER A 84 12.28 -21.80 -18.61
N ASN A 85 12.53 -22.80 -19.46
CA ASN A 85 11.78 -23.06 -20.70
C ASN A 85 10.41 -23.74 -20.47
N GLN A 86 9.78 -23.56 -19.31
CA GLN A 86 8.58 -24.32 -18.97
C GLN A 86 7.34 -23.81 -19.72
N THR A 87 6.82 -24.66 -20.61
CA THR A 87 5.54 -24.46 -21.29
C THR A 87 4.42 -24.74 -20.30
N THR A 88 4.01 -23.72 -19.54
CA THR A 88 2.86 -23.85 -18.64
C THR A 88 1.58 -23.93 -19.47
N GLN A 89 0.65 -24.78 -19.05
CA GLN A 89 -0.65 -24.93 -19.70
C GLN A 89 -1.33 -23.55 -19.83
N ARG A 90 -1.80 -23.23 -21.04
CA ARG A 90 -2.32 -21.91 -21.40
C ARG A 90 -3.43 -21.49 -20.43
N GLY A 91 -3.16 -20.49 -19.58
CA GLY A 91 -4.12 -19.95 -18.60
C GLY A 91 -3.83 -20.28 -17.13
N ALA A 92 -2.84 -21.12 -16.82
CA ALA A 92 -2.38 -21.35 -15.44
C ALA A 92 -1.12 -20.52 -15.13
N THR A 93 -1.06 -19.91 -13.95
CA THR A 93 0.18 -19.27 -13.45
C THR A 93 1.20 -20.36 -13.11
N SER A 94 2.42 -20.25 -13.65
CA SER A 94 3.46 -21.24 -13.38
C SER A 94 3.93 -21.16 -11.92
N PRO A 95 4.39 -22.28 -11.33
CA PRO A 95 5.01 -22.27 -10.00
C PRO A 95 6.17 -21.27 -9.90
N ASP A 96 7.03 -21.19 -10.93
CA ASP A 96 8.15 -20.25 -10.97
C ASP A 96 7.69 -18.78 -10.91
N THR A 97 6.61 -18.44 -11.64
CA THR A 97 6.02 -17.10 -11.57
C THR A 97 5.45 -16.79 -10.18
N ILE A 98 4.85 -17.78 -9.51
CA ILE A 98 4.35 -17.61 -8.12
C ILE A 98 5.52 -17.35 -7.17
N HIS A 99 6.59 -18.15 -7.26
CA HIS A 99 7.78 -17.98 -6.44
C HIS A 99 8.46 -16.62 -6.68
N LEU A 100 8.59 -16.20 -7.94
CA LEU A 100 9.09 -14.87 -8.29
C LEU A 100 8.29 -13.75 -7.63
N MET A 101 6.96 -13.80 -7.75
CA MET A 101 6.10 -12.78 -7.17
C MET A 101 6.12 -12.80 -5.63
N GLN A 102 6.28 -13.98 -5.03
CA GLN A 102 6.44 -14.10 -3.58
C GLN A 102 7.76 -13.49 -3.12
N THR A 103 8.88 -13.76 -3.82
CA THR A 103 10.19 -13.16 -3.53
C THR A 103 10.14 -11.63 -3.71
N ALA A 104 9.47 -11.13 -4.74
CA ALA A 104 9.27 -9.69 -4.93
C ALA A 104 8.48 -9.06 -3.76
N ARG A 105 7.40 -9.70 -3.29
CA ARG A 105 6.63 -9.23 -2.13
C ARG A 105 7.44 -9.25 -0.84
N ASN A 106 8.21 -10.31 -0.60
CA ASN A 106 9.10 -10.39 0.57
C ASN A 106 10.14 -9.25 0.54
N SER A 107 10.66 -8.92 -0.63
CA SER A 107 11.61 -7.83 -0.81
C SER A 107 10.97 -6.47 -0.54
N TRP A 108 9.72 -6.28 -0.95
CA TRP A 108 8.94 -5.09 -0.63
C TRP A 108 8.69 -4.94 0.89
N GLN A 109 8.33 -6.04 1.57
CA GLN A 109 8.18 -6.04 3.04
C GLN A 109 9.48 -5.68 3.75
N ILE A 110 10.64 -6.04 3.19
CA ILE A 110 11.93 -5.60 3.72
C ILE A 110 12.09 -4.08 3.55
N ALA A 111 11.75 -3.53 2.38
CA ALA A 111 11.78 -2.09 2.13
C ALA A 111 10.83 -1.29 3.07
N GLU A 112 9.70 -1.86 3.47
CA GLU A 112 8.78 -1.27 4.45
C GLU A 112 9.40 -1.12 5.84
N ARG A 113 10.36 -1.97 6.20
CA ARG A 113 11.01 -1.99 7.51
C ARG A 113 12.14 -0.97 7.63
N ALA A 114 12.07 0.13 6.89
CA ALA A 114 13.06 1.18 6.98
C ALA A 114 13.19 1.74 8.41
N PRO A 115 14.40 2.12 8.85
CA PRO A 115 14.61 2.78 10.13
C PRO A 115 13.85 4.11 10.17
N GLN A 116 13.43 4.54 11.37
CA GLN A 116 12.61 5.75 11.55
C GLN A 116 13.21 7.02 10.93
N GLY A 117 14.54 7.19 10.97
CA GLY A 117 15.24 8.32 10.36
C GLY A 117 15.23 8.34 8.82
N PHE A 118 14.95 7.20 8.18
CA PHE A 118 14.95 7.03 6.73
C PHE A 118 13.56 6.81 6.13
N ALA A 119 12.64 6.21 6.88
CA ALA A 119 11.28 5.89 6.43
C ALA A 119 10.46 7.13 6.00
N GLY A 120 10.81 8.31 6.50
CA GLY A 120 10.21 9.58 6.08
C GLY A 120 10.94 10.27 4.92
N SER A 121 12.02 9.69 4.41
CA SER A 121 12.80 10.30 3.33
C SER A 121 12.05 10.27 2.00
N GLN A 122 12.34 11.24 1.14
CA GLN A 122 11.79 11.28 -0.22
C GLN A 122 12.18 10.02 -1.01
N ALA A 123 13.41 9.52 -0.82
CA ALA A 123 13.89 8.32 -1.51
C ALA A 123 13.10 7.08 -1.09
N HIS A 124 12.83 6.91 0.21
CA HIS A 124 12.00 5.81 0.70
C HIS A 124 10.57 5.91 0.16
N THR A 125 9.95 7.09 0.29
CA THR A 125 8.57 7.32 -0.17
C THR A 125 8.43 7.05 -1.67
N ALA A 126 9.37 7.53 -2.49
CA ALA A 126 9.37 7.33 -3.94
C ALA A 126 9.54 5.85 -4.31
N ALA A 127 10.48 5.14 -3.67
CA ALA A 127 10.67 3.71 -3.90
C ALA A 127 9.43 2.90 -3.52
N MET A 128 8.80 3.22 -2.39
CA MET A 128 7.58 2.58 -1.92
C MET A 128 6.40 2.81 -2.86
N GLN A 129 6.26 4.03 -3.39
CA GLN A 129 5.24 4.37 -4.36
C GLN A 129 5.44 3.62 -5.68
N ASP A 130 6.67 3.57 -6.20
CA ASP A 130 7.01 2.84 -7.42
C ASP A 130 6.73 1.33 -7.26
N MET A 131 7.22 0.70 -6.19
CA MET A 131 6.94 -0.72 -5.91
C MET A 131 5.43 -1.00 -5.80
N ARG A 132 4.68 -0.12 -5.12
CA ARG A 132 3.22 -0.26 -5.01
C ARG A 132 2.53 -0.18 -6.37
N HIS A 133 2.96 0.73 -7.24
CA HIS A 133 2.40 0.85 -8.58
C HIS A 133 2.62 -0.43 -9.39
N ARG A 134 3.83 -1.00 -9.35
CA ARG A 134 4.17 -2.28 -10.01
C ARG A 134 3.25 -3.41 -9.56
N PHE A 135 3.04 -3.57 -8.25
CA PHE A 135 2.14 -4.61 -7.74
C PHE A 135 0.65 -4.32 -8.05
N ALA A 136 0.25 -3.06 -8.13
CA ALA A 136 -1.12 -2.68 -8.48
C ALA A 136 -1.46 -3.00 -9.95
N ASP A 137 -0.52 -2.77 -10.87
CA ASP A 137 -0.68 -3.10 -12.29
C ASP A 137 -0.87 -4.60 -12.51
N ILE A 138 -0.18 -5.42 -11.72
CA ILE A 138 -0.32 -6.88 -11.71
C ILE A 138 -1.72 -7.29 -11.23
N ALA A 139 -2.23 -6.67 -10.15
CA ALA A 139 -3.50 -7.03 -9.54
C ALA A 139 -4.74 -6.59 -10.36
N HIS A 140 -4.66 -5.47 -11.07
CA HIS A 140 -5.79 -4.94 -11.86
C HIS A 140 -5.97 -5.64 -13.21
N ASN A 141 -4.91 -6.24 -13.79
CA ASN A 141 -4.96 -6.62 -15.21
C ASN A 141 -5.46 -8.04 -15.54
N ARG A 142 -5.52 -9.00 -14.61
CA ARG A 142 -6.22 -10.31 -14.74
C ARG A 142 -5.87 -11.25 -13.57
N PRO A 143 -6.72 -12.24 -13.25
CA PRO A 143 -6.45 -13.26 -12.23
C PRO A 143 -5.31 -14.24 -12.60
N ALA A 144 -4.81 -14.23 -13.85
CA ALA A 144 -3.68 -15.03 -14.28
C ALA A 144 -2.59 -14.10 -14.86
N HIS A 145 -1.54 -13.86 -14.09
CA HIS A 145 -0.39 -13.08 -14.54
C HIS A 145 0.37 -13.85 -15.62
N THR A 146 0.69 -13.19 -16.72
CA THR A 146 1.63 -13.79 -17.67
C THR A 146 3.04 -13.82 -17.04
N PRO A 147 3.87 -14.82 -17.34
CA PRO A 147 5.25 -14.84 -16.86
C PRO A 147 6.04 -13.58 -17.22
N ALA A 148 5.74 -12.97 -18.38
CA ALA A 148 6.38 -11.74 -18.83
C ALA A 148 6.05 -10.52 -17.95
N GLU A 149 4.78 -10.34 -17.56
CA GLU A 149 4.36 -9.24 -16.68
C GLU A 149 4.94 -9.38 -15.27
N ALA A 150 5.01 -10.62 -14.76
CA ALA A 150 5.62 -10.91 -13.47
C ALA A 150 7.13 -10.63 -13.48
N LEU A 151 7.84 -11.01 -14.55
CA LEU A 151 9.24 -10.68 -14.76
C LEU A 151 9.48 -9.17 -14.85
N ASP A 152 8.68 -8.46 -15.64
CA ASP A 152 8.79 -6.99 -15.75
C ASP A 152 8.60 -6.30 -14.40
N SER A 153 7.57 -6.72 -13.66
CA SER A 153 7.28 -6.20 -12.34
C SER A 153 8.38 -6.50 -11.33
N ALA A 154 8.92 -7.73 -11.33
CA ALA A 154 10.03 -8.13 -10.48
C ALA A 154 11.30 -7.33 -10.78
N ARG A 155 11.61 -7.07 -12.06
CA ARG A 155 12.72 -6.21 -12.47
C ARG A 155 12.51 -4.76 -12.02
N GLY A 156 11.28 -4.25 -12.11
CA GLY A 156 10.91 -2.94 -11.56
C GLY A 156 11.18 -2.85 -10.06
N VAL A 157 10.66 -3.80 -9.27
CA VAL A 157 10.90 -3.87 -7.83
C VAL A 157 12.40 -3.95 -7.50
N LEU A 158 13.16 -4.73 -8.26
CA LEU A 158 14.62 -4.80 -8.10
C LEU A 158 15.29 -3.43 -8.30
N GLN A 159 14.88 -2.67 -9.31
CA GLN A 159 15.41 -1.34 -9.57
C GLN A 159 15.07 -0.37 -8.42
N SER A 160 13.84 -0.41 -7.90
CA SER A 160 13.45 0.43 -6.76
C SER A 160 14.22 0.04 -5.49
N LEU A 161 14.48 -1.26 -5.25
CA LEU A 161 15.32 -1.73 -4.13
C LEU A 161 16.76 -1.23 -4.24
N GLN A 162 17.36 -1.31 -5.42
CA GLN A 162 18.73 -0.83 -5.67
C GLN A 162 18.84 0.67 -5.39
N SER A 163 17.87 1.45 -5.89
CA SER A 163 17.80 2.89 -5.67
C SER A 163 17.61 3.20 -4.18
N LEU A 164 16.74 2.44 -3.51
CA LEU A 164 16.49 2.58 -2.08
C LEU A 164 17.72 2.29 -1.24
N ARG A 165 18.47 1.23 -1.56
CA ARG A 165 19.72 0.87 -0.88
C ARG A 165 20.80 1.92 -1.09
N GLN A 166 20.94 2.45 -2.30
CA GLN A 166 21.90 3.54 -2.58
C GLN A 166 21.57 4.79 -1.76
N ALA A 167 20.29 5.16 -1.68
CA ALA A 167 19.84 6.28 -0.86
C ALA A 167 20.07 6.04 0.64
N ALA A 168 19.76 4.84 1.13
CA ALA A 168 20.00 4.44 2.52
C ALA A 168 21.49 4.47 2.88
N ALA A 169 22.36 4.00 1.97
CA ALA A 169 23.81 4.00 2.17
C ALA A 169 24.43 5.41 2.15
N SER A 170 23.71 6.38 1.59
CA SER A 170 24.13 7.78 1.53
C SER A 170 23.64 8.61 2.73
N GLN A 171 22.86 8.01 3.65
CA GLN A 171 22.41 8.71 4.85
C GLN A 171 23.55 8.79 5.89
N PRO A 172 23.78 9.97 6.49
CA PRO A 172 24.71 10.10 7.60
C PRO A 172 24.18 9.31 8.81
N SER A 173 25.08 8.56 9.45
CA SER A 173 24.82 7.76 10.65
C SER A 173 24.72 8.60 11.92
#